data_AF-A0AAQ3WWZ2-F1
#
_entry.id   AF-A0AAQ3WWZ2-F1
#
_cell.length_a   1.000
_cell.length_b   1.000
_cell.length_c   1.000
_cell.angle_alpha   90.00
_cell.angle_beta   90.00
_cell.angle_gamma   90.00
#
_symmetry.space_group_name_H-M   'P 1'
#
loop_
_entity.id
_entity.type
_entity.pdbx_description
1 polymer ?
#
loop_
_entity_poly.entity_id
_entity_poly.type
_entity_poly.pdbx_seq_one_letter_code
_entity_poly.pdbx_strand_id
1 'polypeptide(L)'
;MDLAAAVGVPGLAPARRAAHQRGGRLHGRRGLRPRAEASSSSSSSLSAAAPVYAPTPADRPLRTPHSGYHFDGTARPFFEGWYFRVSIPECRQSFCFMYSEFSRRVLEGFQVTPIWHQGFIRDDGRSKYVPNVQTARWEYSTRPVYGWGDVKSKQLSTAGWLAALPFFEPHWQICMAGGLSTGWIEWDGERFEFENAPSYSEKNWGGGFPRKWYWIQCNVFSGVSGEVALTAAGGLRKIGLGDTYESPSLIGVHYEGTFFEFVPWTGTVSWDISPWGHWKMSGENKTHLVEIEATTTELGTTLRAPTIEAGLVPACKDTCYGDLRIQLWKKKQDGAKGEMILDATSNMAALEVGGGPWFNGWKGTTVVNEVVNNIVGTPIDVESLIPIPFLKPPGL
;
A
#
# COMPACT_ATOMS: atom_id res chain seq x y z
N MET A 1 -3.15 -21.00 5.77
CA MET A 1 -3.95 -19.96 5.12
C MET A 1 -4.29 -18.97 6.21
N ASP A 2 -3.43 -17.98 6.44
CA ASP A 2 -3.75 -16.86 7.33
C ASP A 2 -3.24 -15.61 6.63
N LEU A 3 -4.17 -14.82 6.12
CA LEU A 3 -3.94 -13.49 5.58
C LEU A 3 -5.11 -12.62 6.04
N ALA A 4 -4.88 -11.79 7.05
CA ALA A 4 -5.72 -10.67 7.42
C ALA A 4 -4.82 -9.69 8.18
N ALA A 5 -4.45 -8.57 7.56
CA ALA A 5 -3.97 -7.40 8.27
C ALA A 5 -5.10 -6.39 8.24
N ALA A 6 -5.55 -6.01 9.43
CA ALA A 6 -6.81 -5.33 9.61
C ALA A 6 -6.73 -4.51 10.90
N VAL A 7 -6.30 -3.24 10.82
CA VAL A 7 -6.09 -2.40 12.02
C VAL A 7 -7.03 -1.21 12.02
N GLY A 8 -8.08 -1.29 12.85
CA GLY A 8 -8.82 -0.13 13.33
C GLY A 8 -8.51 0.06 14.82
N VAL A 9 -7.95 1.22 15.22
CA VAL A 9 -7.77 1.57 16.63
C VAL A 9 -9.04 2.28 17.12
N PRO A 10 -9.70 1.83 18.21
CA PRO A 10 -10.88 2.50 18.74
C PRO A 10 -10.48 3.81 19.44
N GLY A 11 -10.97 4.95 18.91
CA GLY A 11 -10.97 6.21 19.65
C GLY A 11 -11.91 6.15 20.84
N LEU A 12 -11.45 6.62 22.00
CA LEU A 12 -12.20 6.69 23.25
C LEU A 12 -13.62 7.27 23.05
N ALA A 13 -14.64 6.48 23.39
CA ALA A 13 -16.01 6.97 23.52
C ALA A 13 -16.10 8.01 24.67
N PRO A 14 -16.78 9.16 24.47
CA PRO A 14 -17.02 10.08 25.56
C PRO A 14 -18.01 9.49 26.58
N ALA A 15 -17.76 9.80 27.85
CA ALA A 15 -18.49 9.32 29.01
C ALA A 15 -20.02 9.44 28.86
N ARG A 16 -20.71 8.30 29.04
CA ARG A 16 -22.17 8.26 29.20
C ARG A 16 -22.57 9.04 30.45
N ARG A 17 -23.30 10.14 30.28
CA ARG A 17 -24.10 10.74 31.35
C ARG A 17 -25.26 9.81 31.69
N ALA A 18 -25.36 9.45 32.96
CA ALA A 18 -26.50 8.77 33.55
C ALA A 18 -27.72 9.69 33.57
N ALA A 19 -28.90 9.17 33.23
CA ALA A 19 -30.17 9.68 33.73
C ALA A 19 -31.28 8.61 33.67
N HIS A 20 -31.67 8.21 34.89
CA HIS A 20 -33.02 7.89 35.37
C HIS A 20 -33.90 6.79 34.76
N GLN A 21 -34.10 5.77 35.59
CA GLN A 21 -35.24 4.87 35.66
C GLN A 21 -36.56 5.60 36.01
N ARG A 22 -37.63 5.25 35.29
CA ARG A 22 -39.03 5.02 35.74
C ARG A 22 -39.61 4.04 34.71
N GLY A 23 -40.18 2.85 34.97
CA GLY A 23 -41.02 2.38 36.06
C GLY A 23 -42.49 2.41 35.63
N GLY A 24 -43.06 1.30 35.13
CA GLY A 24 -44.52 1.22 34.89
C GLY A 24 -45.09 0.11 33.98
N ARG A 25 -45.31 -1.07 34.58
CA ARG A 25 -46.43 -2.05 34.46
C ARG A 25 -47.06 -2.53 33.13
N LEU A 26 -47.33 -3.84 33.17
CA LEU A 26 -48.08 -4.75 32.28
C LEU A 26 -49.63 -4.59 32.33
N HIS A 27 -50.27 -4.91 31.19
CA HIS A 27 -51.55 -5.63 30.93
C HIS A 27 -52.05 -5.18 29.54
N GLY A 28 -52.70 -5.94 28.64
CA GLY A 28 -53.19 -7.30 28.55
C GLY A 28 -54.20 -7.39 27.39
N ARG A 29 -54.05 -8.42 26.53
CA ARG A 29 -55.06 -9.15 25.71
C ARG A 29 -56.00 -8.48 24.68
N ARG A 30 -56.07 -9.21 23.53
CA ARG A 30 -57.16 -9.41 22.54
C ARG A 30 -57.55 -8.17 21.72
N GLY A 31 -57.73 -8.21 20.41
CA GLY A 31 -57.81 -9.23 19.36
C GLY A 31 -58.46 -8.56 18.14
N LEU A 32 -58.30 -9.11 16.93
CA LEU A 32 -59.24 -9.07 15.78
C LEU A 32 -58.48 -9.37 14.47
N ARG A 33 -58.96 -10.40 13.74
CA ARG A 33 -58.79 -10.55 12.28
C ARG A 33 -59.95 -9.83 11.59
N PRO A 34 -59.77 -9.34 10.35
CA PRO A 34 -60.26 -10.08 9.16
C PRO A 34 -59.27 -10.00 7.97
N ARG A 35 -58.99 -11.10 7.25
CA ARG A 35 -59.64 -11.61 6.01
C ARG A 35 -59.28 -10.83 4.73
N ALA A 36 -58.37 -11.45 3.96
CA ALA A 36 -58.20 -11.54 2.51
C ALA A 36 -58.35 -10.30 1.60
N GLU A 37 -57.30 -10.01 0.84
CA GLU A 37 -57.42 -9.73 -0.61
C GLU A 37 -56.08 -10.03 -1.30
N ALA A 38 -56.14 -10.87 -2.33
CA ALA A 38 -55.02 -11.19 -3.19
C ALA A 38 -54.96 -10.14 -4.30
N SER A 39 -53.96 -9.25 -4.24
CA SER A 39 -53.64 -8.35 -5.34
C SER A 39 -52.45 -8.92 -6.11
N SER A 40 -52.71 -9.30 -7.36
CA SER A 40 -51.72 -9.62 -8.38
C SER A 40 -50.78 -8.44 -8.59
N SER A 41 -49.50 -8.57 -8.21
CA SER A 41 -48.44 -7.71 -8.72
C SER A 41 -47.57 -8.51 -9.68
N SER A 42 -47.57 -8.05 -10.93
CA SER A 42 -46.74 -8.50 -12.02
C SER A 42 -45.27 -8.54 -11.59
N SER A 43 -44.66 -9.72 -11.65
CA SER A 43 -43.22 -9.90 -11.54
C SER A 43 -42.54 -9.28 -12.76
N SER A 44 -42.19 -8.00 -12.69
CA SER A 44 -41.16 -7.45 -13.57
C SER A 44 -39.83 -8.02 -13.11
N SER A 45 -39.36 -9.06 -13.79
CA SER A 45 -37.98 -9.53 -13.67
C SER A 45 -37.07 -8.36 -14.07
N LEU A 46 -36.54 -7.65 -13.07
CA LEU A 46 -35.38 -6.79 -13.26
C LEU A 46 -34.23 -7.72 -13.64
N SER A 47 -34.05 -7.89 -14.94
CA SER A 47 -32.84 -8.38 -15.56
C SER A 47 -31.68 -7.61 -14.92
N ALA A 48 -30.91 -8.28 -14.06
CA ALA A 48 -29.67 -7.72 -13.56
C ALA A 48 -28.84 -7.28 -14.77
N ALA A 49 -28.62 -5.96 -14.89
CA ALA A 49 -27.85 -5.41 -15.98
C ALA A 49 -26.50 -6.14 -16.01
N ALA A 50 -26.21 -6.81 -17.13
CA ALA A 50 -24.91 -7.40 -17.33
C ALA A 50 -23.86 -6.28 -17.15
N PRO A 51 -22.77 -6.51 -16.40
CA PRO A 51 -21.76 -5.49 -16.21
C PRO A 51 -21.23 -5.10 -17.59
N VAL A 52 -21.42 -3.83 -17.95
CA VAL A 52 -20.88 -3.22 -19.17
C VAL A 52 -19.39 -3.01 -18.93
N TYR A 53 -18.63 -4.09 -18.88
CA TYR A 53 -17.18 -4.04 -18.88
C TYR A 53 -16.69 -4.29 -20.31
N ALA A 54 -16.27 -3.23 -20.97
CA ALA A 54 -15.32 -3.33 -22.05
C ALA A 54 -13.93 -3.53 -21.41
N PRO A 55 -13.18 -4.59 -21.77
CA PRO A 55 -11.80 -4.77 -21.34
C PRO A 55 -10.99 -3.49 -21.56
N THR A 56 -10.17 -3.12 -20.56
CA THR A 56 -9.19 -2.04 -20.72
C THR A 56 -8.46 -2.23 -22.04
N PRO A 57 -8.52 -1.26 -22.98
CA PRO A 57 -7.78 -1.33 -24.21
C PRO A 57 -6.30 -1.57 -23.92
N ALA A 58 -5.61 -2.32 -24.78
CA ALA A 58 -4.19 -2.63 -24.65
C ALA A 58 -3.28 -1.41 -24.94
N ASP A 59 -3.68 -0.21 -24.51
CA ASP A 59 -2.80 0.95 -24.38
C ASP A 59 -1.69 0.57 -23.39
N ARG A 60 -0.58 0.12 -23.96
CA ARG A 60 0.67 -0.24 -23.29
C ARG A 60 1.44 0.95 -22.71
N PRO A 61 1.45 2.18 -23.31
CA PRO A 61 2.27 3.27 -22.80
C PRO A 61 1.90 3.80 -21.40
N LEU A 62 0.63 3.67 -20.97
CA LEU A 62 0.18 4.16 -19.65
C LEU A 62 0.09 3.08 -18.56
N ARG A 63 0.36 1.80 -18.90
CA ARG A 63 0.29 0.71 -17.94
C ARG A 63 1.48 0.77 -16.97
N THR A 64 1.22 0.59 -15.66
CA THR A 64 2.29 0.43 -14.69
C THR A 64 3.21 -0.73 -15.10
N PRO A 65 4.54 -0.52 -15.16
CA PRO A 65 5.49 -1.60 -15.35
C PRO A 65 5.20 -2.76 -14.39
N HIS A 66 5.46 -3.98 -14.85
CA HIS A 66 5.31 -5.21 -14.07
C HIS A 66 3.90 -5.66 -13.65
N SER A 67 2.86 -4.92 -14.05
CA SER A 67 1.45 -5.28 -13.76
C SER A 67 0.93 -6.55 -14.47
N GLY A 68 1.76 -7.26 -15.24
CA GLY A 68 1.44 -8.55 -15.86
C GLY A 68 2.25 -9.74 -15.32
N TYR A 69 3.05 -9.53 -14.28
CA TYR A 69 3.92 -10.56 -13.72
C TYR A 69 3.20 -11.32 -12.60
N HIS A 70 2.79 -12.56 -12.82
CA HIS A 70 2.12 -13.45 -11.87
C HIS A 70 2.86 -14.77 -11.70
N PHE A 71 2.53 -15.53 -10.66
CA PHE A 71 3.11 -16.86 -10.46
C PHE A 71 3.23 -17.68 -11.77
N ASP A 72 4.46 -18.08 -12.10
CA ASP A 72 4.85 -18.71 -13.36
C ASP A 72 4.58 -20.23 -13.39
N GLY A 73 3.93 -20.77 -12.36
CA GLY A 73 3.63 -22.20 -12.22
C GLY A 73 4.81 -23.05 -11.75
N THR A 74 5.96 -22.45 -11.40
CA THR A 74 7.15 -23.20 -10.99
C THR A 74 7.07 -23.72 -9.55
N ALA A 75 7.84 -24.76 -9.23
CA ALA A 75 7.87 -25.35 -7.89
C ALA A 75 8.77 -24.60 -6.88
N ARG A 76 9.40 -23.48 -7.30
CA ARG A 76 10.28 -22.70 -6.43
C ARG A 76 9.46 -21.97 -5.36
N PRO A 77 10.02 -21.67 -4.18
CA PRO A 77 9.37 -20.76 -3.23
C PRO A 77 9.04 -19.43 -3.92
N PHE A 78 7.76 -19.07 -3.91
CA PHE A 78 7.24 -17.88 -4.56
C PHE A 78 6.09 -17.31 -3.74
N PHE A 79 6.07 -15.99 -3.59
CA PHE A 79 4.92 -15.25 -3.07
C PHE A 79 4.56 -14.13 -4.04
N GLU A 80 3.28 -13.75 -4.01
CA GLU A 80 2.75 -12.56 -4.66
C GLU A 80 1.86 -11.81 -3.66
N GLY A 81 2.15 -10.53 -3.46
CA GLY A 81 1.53 -9.64 -2.49
C GLY A 81 1.13 -8.32 -3.16
N TRP A 82 -0.05 -7.80 -2.84
CA TRP A 82 -0.54 -6.48 -3.22
C TRP A 82 -1.02 -5.89 -1.91
N TYR A 83 -0.71 -4.63 -1.75
CA TYR A 83 -1.13 -3.85 -0.61
C TYR A 83 -1.93 -2.68 -1.14
N PHE A 84 -3.17 -2.56 -0.68
CA PHE A 84 -4.06 -1.44 -1.01
C PHE A 84 -4.36 -0.69 0.26
N ARG A 85 -4.23 0.64 0.23
CA ARG A 85 -4.58 1.50 1.35
C ARG A 85 -5.58 2.55 0.89
N VAL A 86 -6.63 2.76 1.71
CA VAL A 86 -7.55 3.90 1.61
C VAL A 86 -7.52 4.63 2.95
N SER A 87 -7.29 5.95 2.92
CA SER A 87 -7.30 6.80 4.10
C SER A 87 -8.51 7.72 4.05
N ILE A 88 -9.25 7.79 5.14
CA ILE A 88 -10.39 8.68 5.36
C ILE A 88 -9.93 9.76 6.36
N PRO A 89 -9.47 10.93 5.87
CA PRO A 89 -8.87 11.94 6.74
C PRO A 89 -9.83 12.49 7.79
N GLU A 90 -11.12 12.58 7.46
CA GLU A 90 -12.18 13.18 8.29
C GLU A 90 -12.34 12.46 9.62
N CYS A 91 -12.14 11.13 9.64
CA CYS A 91 -12.18 10.32 10.85
C CYS A 91 -10.80 9.77 11.25
N ARG A 92 -9.74 10.18 10.55
CA ARG A 92 -8.36 9.73 10.77
C ARG A 92 -8.23 8.20 10.77
N GLN A 93 -8.91 7.54 9.85
CA GLN A 93 -8.86 6.10 9.66
C GLN A 93 -8.13 5.75 8.37
N SER A 94 -7.39 4.64 8.39
CA SER A 94 -6.82 4.04 7.19
C SER A 94 -7.11 2.55 7.20
N PHE A 95 -7.54 2.04 6.05
CA PHE A 95 -7.83 0.64 5.84
C PHE A 95 -6.82 0.09 4.85
N CYS A 96 -6.21 -1.04 5.21
CA CYS A 96 -5.21 -1.72 4.40
C CYS A 96 -5.68 -3.13 4.08
N PHE A 97 -5.52 -3.55 2.84
CA PHE A 97 -5.97 -4.86 2.35
C PHE A 97 -4.80 -5.61 1.68
N MET A 98 -4.64 -6.89 2.03
CA MET A 98 -3.73 -7.85 1.39
C MET A 98 -4.54 -9.09 0.94
N TYR A 99 -4.11 -9.78 -0.11
CA TYR A 99 -5.04 -10.40 -1.08
C TYR A 99 -4.62 -11.86 -1.53
N SER A 100 -5.59 -12.68 -1.98
CA SER A 100 -5.54 -13.93 -2.81
C SER A 100 -6.72 -14.06 -3.82
N GLU A 101 -6.54 -14.65 -5.03
CA GLU A 101 -7.44 -14.61 -6.23
C GLU A 101 -8.91 -15.10 -6.13
N PHE A 102 -9.80 -14.67 -7.07
CA PHE A 102 -11.24 -15.01 -7.09
C PHE A 102 -11.96 -15.05 -8.47
N SER A 103 -13.05 -15.85 -8.62
CA SER A 103 -14.06 -15.69 -9.69
C SER A 103 -15.55 -15.95 -9.31
N ARG A 104 -16.40 -15.03 -9.82
CA ARG A 104 -17.87 -15.02 -10.08
C ARG A 104 -18.94 -15.17 -8.97
N ARG A 105 -18.69 -15.61 -7.74
CA ARG A 105 -19.68 -15.47 -6.63
C ARG A 105 -19.03 -15.34 -5.25
N VAL A 106 -18.84 -14.12 -4.74
CA VAL A 106 -18.17 -13.90 -3.45
C VAL A 106 -19.07 -14.33 -2.29
N LEU A 107 -18.82 -15.51 -1.72
CA LEU A 107 -19.27 -15.89 -0.39
C LEU A 107 -18.29 -15.41 0.68
N GLU A 108 -17.00 -15.40 0.34
CA GLU A 108 -15.85 -14.89 1.07
C GLU A 108 -14.70 -14.75 0.06
N GLY A 109 -13.88 -13.70 0.18
CA GLY A 109 -12.85 -13.31 -0.79
C GLY A 109 -13.08 -11.91 -1.36
N PHE A 110 -12.33 -11.53 -2.39
CA PHE A 110 -12.40 -10.18 -2.94
C PHE A 110 -12.00 -10.17 -4.43
N GLN A 111 -12.28 -9.06 -5.12
CA GLN A 111 -11.89 -8.80 -6.51
C GLN A 111 -11.28 -7.41 -6.61
N VAL A 112 -10.16 -7.32 -7.33
CA VAL A 112 -9.46 -6.06 -7.58
C VAL A 112 -9.18 -5.88 -9.05
N THR A 113 -9.37 -4.64 -9.51
CA THR A 113 -8.88 -4.11 -10.77
C THR A 113 -8.21 -2.76 -10.49
N PRO A 114 -7.50 -2.15 -11.46
CA PRO A 114 -6.91 -0.84 -11.26
C PRO A 114 -7.88 0.28 -10.84
N ILE A 115 -9.20 0.10 -11.07
CA ILE A 115 -10.22 1.14 -10.84
C ILE A 115 -11.38 0.68 -9.93
N TRP A 116 -11.38 -0.59 -9.50
CA TRP A 116 -12.49 -1.16 -8.75
C TRP A 116 -12.01 -2.20 -7.75
N HIS A 117 -12.51 -2.13 -6.53
CA HIS A 117 -12.16 -3.00 -5.43
C HIS A 117 -13.42 -3.39 -4.65
N GLN A 118 -13.65 -4.69 -4.46
CA GLN A 118 -14.79 -5.20 -3.69
C GLN A 118 -14.43 -6.47 -2.97
N GLY A 119 -15.04 -6.75 -1.82
CA GLY A 119 -14.75 -7.97 -1.09
C GLY A 119 -15.48 -8.13 0.23
N PHE A 120 -15.32 -9.33 0.78
CA PHE A 120 -15.85 -9.74 2.07
C PHE A 120 -14.92 -10.78 2.69
N ILE A 121 -14.40 -10.49 3.88
CA ILE A 121 -13.59 -11.42 4.68
C ILE A 121 -14.24 -11.60 6.05
N ARG A 122 -14.13 -12.80 6.62
CA ARG A 122 -14.62 -13.12 7.95
C ARG A 122 -13.52 -13.79 8.78
N ASP A 123 -13.40 -13.41 10.04
CA ASP A 123 -12.53 -14.12 10.97
C ASP A 123 -13.10 -15.51 11.31
N ASP A 124 -12.26 -16.53 11.21
CA ASP A 124 -12.58 -17.92 11.56
C ASP A 124 -12.29 -18.24 13.04
N GLY A 125 -11.74 -17.28 13.80
CA GLY A 125 -11.47 -17.36 15.22
C GLY A 125 -10.22 -18.17 15.59
N ARG A 126 -9.40 -18.58 14.61
CA ARG A 126 -8.17 -19.34 14.87
C ARG A 126 -7.01 -18.45 15.34
N SER A 127 -7.00 -17.18 14.95
CA SER A 127 -5.96 -16.22 15.33
C SER A 127 -6.31 -15.50 16.63
N LYS A 128 -5.79 -15.99 17.76
CA LYS A 128 -6.08 -15.45 19.10
C LYS A 128 -5.14 -14.36 19.60
N TYR A 129 -4.09 -14.06 18.83
CA TYR A 129 -2.97 -13.21 19.26
C TYR A 129 -2.90 -11.87 18.50
N VAL A 130 -3.77 -11.66 17.52
CA VAL A 130 -3.95 -10.40 16.81
C VAL A 130 -5.37 -9.88 17.05
N PRO A 131 -5.56 -8.57 17.27
CA PRO A 131 -6.90 -7.98 17.31
C PRO A 131 -7.53 -8.07 15.91
N ASN A 132 -8.54 -8.91 15.74
CA ASN A 132 -9.27 -9.07 14.49
C ASN A 132 -10.72 -8.60 14.65
N VAL A 133 -11.30 -8.10 13.57
CA VAL A 133 -12.74 -7.86 13.48
C VAL A 133 -13.47 -9.10 12.97
N GLN A 134 -14.73 -9.26 13.36
CA GLN A 134 -15.48 -10.46 12.97
C GLN A 134 -15.72 -10.52 11.46
N THR A 135 -15.95 -9.36 10.83
CA THR A 135 -16.19 -9.23 9.40
C THR A 135 -15.66 -7.89 8.87
N ALA A 136 -15.15 -7.92 7.65
CA ALA A 136 -14.84 -6.73 6.85
C ALA A 136 -15.45 -6.89 5.45
N ARG A 137 -16.20 -5.89 4.99
CA ARG A 137 -16.80 -5.83 3.65
C ARG A 137 -16.49 -4.49 3.01
N TRP A 138 -16.38 -4.44 1.71
CA TRP A 138 -16.12 -3.17 1.03
C TRP A 138 -16.54 -3.24 -0.43
N GLU A 139 -16.79 -2.06 -0.98
CA GLU A 139 -16.95 -1.83 -2.40
C GLU A 139 -16.60 -0.37 -2.68
N TYR A 140 -15.59 -0.15 -3.51
CA TYR A 140 -15.19 1.19 -3.92
C TYR A 140 -14.57 1.20 -5.31
N SER A 141 -14.71 2.34 -5.97
CA SER A 141 -13.96 2.68 -7.17
C SER A 141 -12.74 3.52 -6.82
N THR A 142 -11.73 3.51 -7.66
CA THR A 142 -10.52 4.32 -7.50
C THR A 142 -10.19 5.04 -8.80
N ARG A 143 -9.94 6.34 -8.70
CA ARG A 143 -9.33 7.15 -9.76
C ARG A 143 -7.84 7.31 -9.46
N PRO A 144 -6.94 6.67 -10.22
CA PRO A 144 -5.50 6.89 -10.08
C PRO A 144 -5.13 8.35 -10.38
N VAL A 145 -4.22 8.91 -9.60
CA VAL A 145 -3.66 10.26 -9.78
C VAL A 145 -2.17 10.18 -10.09
N TYR A 146 -1.41 9.47 -9.27
CA TYR A 146 0.04 9.31 -9.37
C TYR A 146 0.41 7.83 -9.50
N GLY A 147 1.23 7.51 -10.49
CA GLY A 147 1.94 6.23 -10.58
C GLY A 147 3.36 6.36 -10.03
N TRP A 148 4.34 5.77 -10.71
CA TRP A 148 5.77 5.97 -10.42
C TRP A 148 6.42 6.76 -11.56
N GLY A 149 6.21 8.08 -11.59
CA GLY A 149 6.58 8.95 -12.71
C GLY A 149 5.69 10.19 -12.79
N ASP A 150 6.04 11.16 -13.62
CA ASP A 150 5.17 12.34 -13.84
C ASP A 150 3.81 11.90 -14.39
N VAL A 151 2.75 12.63 -14.03
CA VAL A 151 1.34 12.29 -14.36
C VAL A 151 1.10 12.11 -15.87
N LYS A 152 1.83 12.85 -16.70
CA LYS A 152 1.68 12.85 -18.17
C LYS A 152 2.80 12.09 -18.89
N SER A 153 3.65 11.38 -18.14
CA SER A 153 4.81 10.67 -18.65
C SER A 153 4.65 9.16 -18.53
N LYS A 154 5.53 8.43 -19.21
CA LYS A 154 5.66 6.98 -19.05
C LYS A 154 5.99 6.67 -17.58
N GLN A 155 5.25 5.72 -17.01
CA GLN A 155 5.49 5.24 -15.65
C GLN A 155 6.72 4.32 -15.61
N LEU A 156 7.49 4.41 -14.53
CA LEU A 156 8.79 3.79 -14.36
C LEU A 156 8.73 2.57 -13.42
N SER A 157 9.73 1.72 -13.54
CA SER A 157 9.94 0.60 -12.61
C SER A 157 10.57 1.15 -11.33
N THR A 158 9.96 0.87 -10.18
CA THR A 158 10.36 1.45 -8.88
C THR A 158 11.82 1.17 -8.51
N ALA A 159 12.36 0.02 -8.91
CA ALA A 159 13.76 -0.36 -8.68
C ALA A 159 14.58 -0.42 -9.98
N GLY A 160 14.19 0.36 -11.00
CA GLY A 160 14.82 0.37 -12.32
C GLY A 160 14.54 -0.91 -13.12
N TRP A 161 15.14 -1.02 -14.31
CA TRP A 161 14.89 -2.14 -15.21
C TRP A 161 15.50 -3.46 -14.74
N LEU A 162 16.56 -3.43 -13.91
CA LEU A 162 17.15 -4.63 -13.30
C LEU A 162 16.20 -5.36 -12.36
N ALA A 163 15.24 -4.64 -11.75
CA ALA A 163 14.16 -5.25 -10.98
C ALA A 163 13.22 -6.10 -11.85
N ALA A 164 13.35 -6.04 -13.18
CA ALA A 164 12.71 -6.97 -14.06
C ALA A 164 13.49 -8.29 -14.19
N LEU A 165 14.65 -8.52 -13.58
CA LEU A 165 15.39 -9.77 -13.79
C LEU A 165 15.19 -10.75 -12.62
N PRO A 166 15.07 -12.07 -12.87
CA PRO A 166 14.69 -13.08 -11.85
C PRO A 166 15.63 -13.19 -10.65
N PHE A 167 16.83 -12.60 -10.72
CA PHE A 167 17.84 -12.62 -9.66
C PHE A 167 17.90 -11.34 -8.82
N PHE A 168 16.97 -10.40 -9.05
CA PHE A 168 16.75 -9.20 -8.23
C PHE A 168 15.48 -9.34 -7.38
N GLU A 169 15.49 -10.30 -6.46
CA GLU A 169 14.38 -10.55 -5.52
C GLU A 169 14.63 -9.92 -4.14
N PRO A 170 13.57 -9.53 -3.39
CA PRO A 170 12.18 -9.44 -3.86
C PRO A 170 12.00 -8.31 -4.87
N HIS A 171 11.03 -8.53 -5.76
CA HIS A 171 10.54 -7.52 -6.65
C HIS A 171 9.47 -6.68 -5.96
N TRP A 172 9.50 -5.38 -6.22
CA TRP A 172 8.59 -4.41 -5.63
C TRP A 172 8.25 -3.34 -6.66
N GLN A 173 6.96 -3.02 -6.77
CA GLN A 173 6.46 -2.02 -7.71
C GLN A 173 5.34 -1.20 -7.07
N ILE A 174 5.48 0.13 -7.15
CA ILE A 174 4.38 1.04 -6.86
C ILE A 174 3.43 1.05 -8.04
N CYS A 175 2.20 0.60 -7.80
CA CYS A 175 1.18 0.51 -8.83
C CYS A 175 0.34 1.77 -8.91
N MET A 176 0.18 2.45 -7.77
CA MET A 176 -0.45 3.75 -7.65
C MET A 176 0.13 4.45 -6.41
N ALA A 177 1.00 5.44 -6.62
CA ALA A 177 1.55 6.24 -5.53
C ALA A 177 0.48 7.15 -4.90
N GLY A 178 -0.54 7.56 -5.66
CA GLY A 178 -1.66 8.35 -5.18
C GLY A 178 -2.92 8.13 -6.03
N GLY A 179 -4.06 8.01 -5.39
CA GLY A 179 -5.37 7.89 -6.03
C GLY A 179 -6.48 8.44 -5.15
N LEU A 180 -7.68 8.53 -5.71
CA LEU A 180 -8.87 8.98 -5.00
C LEU A 180 -9.97 7.93 -5.12
N SER A 181 -10.36 7.36 -3.98
CA SER A 181 -11.33 6.28 -3.89
C SER A 181 -12.70 6.80 -3.46
N THR A 182 -13.76 6.25 -4.02
CA THR A 182 -15.15 6.57 -3.67
C THR A 182 -15.95 5.29 -3.54
N GLY A 183 -16.64 5.14 -2.40
CA GLY A 183 -17.40 3.95 -2.06
C GLY A 183 -17.55 3.80 -0.56
N TRP A 184 -17.46 2.56 -0.08
CA TRP A 184 -17.67 2.25 1.33
C TRP A 184 -16.83 1.06 1.80
N ILE A 185 -16.52 1.07 3.09
CA ILE A 185 -15.91 -0.04 3.84
C ILE A 185 -16.77 -0.25 5.09
N GLU A 186 -17.23 -1.47 5.31
CA GLU A 186 -17.88 -1.92 6.54
C GLU A 186 -16.88 -2.75 7.36
N TRP A 187 -16.66 -2.33 8.59
CA TRP A 187 -15.63 -2.82 9.49
C TRP A 187 -16.21 -3.07 10.88
N ASP A 188 -16.19 -4.31 11.36
CA ASP A 188 -16.81 -4.70 12.64
C ASP A 188 -18.28 -4.28 12.80
N GLY A 189 -19.02 -4.24 11.68
CA GLY A 189 -20.41 -3.80 11.62
C GLY A 189 -20.62 -2.28 11.57
N GLU A 190 -19.55 -1.48 11.60
CA GLU A 190 -19.59 -0.04 11.34
C GLU A 190 -19.27 0.25 9.87
N ARG A 191 -20.10 1.05 9.20
CA ARG A 191 -19.93 1.39 7.79
C ARG A 191 -19.38 2.80 7.62
N PHE A 192 -18.25 2.89 6.93
CA PHE A 192 -17.56 4.11 6.53
C PHE A 192 -17.82 4.36 5.06
N GLU A 193 -18.51 5.45 4.75
CA GLU A 193 -18.72 5.91 3.37
C GLU A 193 -17.81 7.11 3.12
N PHE A 194 -17.21 7.13 1.94
CA PHE A 194 -16.20 8.13 1.60
C PHE A 194 -16.25 8.48 0.12
N GLU A 195 -15.89 9.73 -0.16
CA GLU A 195 -15.80 10.29 -1.49
C GLU A 195 -14.42 10.92 -1.67
N ASN A 196 -13.76 10.57 -2.78
CA ASN A 196 -12.40 11.02 -3.10
C ASN A 196 -11.38 10.82 -1.95
N ALA A 197 -11.47 9.71 -1.23
CA ALA A 197 -10.53 9.35 -0.17
C ALA A 197 -9.13 9.04 -0.75
N PRO A 198 -8.04 9.61 -0.20
CA PRO A 198 -6.69 9.29 -0.65
C PRO A 198 -6.38 7.79 -0.57
N SER A 199 -5.79 7.26 -1.63
CA SER A 199 -5.49 5.83 -1.77
C SER A 199 -4.10 5.57 -2.34
N TYR A 200 -3.61 4.35 -2.12
CA TYR A 200 -2.30 3.86 -2.52
C TYR A 200 -2.36 2.38 -2.88
N SER A 201 -1.52 1.95 -3.82
CA SER A 201 -1.31 0.52 -4.06
C SER A 201 0.11 0.17 -4.50
N GLU A 202 0.57 -0.99 -4.04
CA GLU A 202 1.85 -1.57 -4.42
C GLU A 202 1.75 -3.09 -4.59
N LYS A 203 2.77 -3.66 -5.23
CA LYS A 203 2.94 -5.08 -5.43
C LYS A 203 4.33 -5.54 -4.98
N ASN A 204 4.39 -6.68 -4.32
CA ASN A 204 5.61 -7.40 -3.93
C ASN A 204 5.55 -8.83 -4.49
N TRP A 205 6.65 -9.35 -5.03
CA TRP A 205 6.71 -10.76 -5.45
C TRP A 205 8.14 -11.32 -5.45
N GLY A 206 8.29 -12.65 -5.45
CA GLY A 206 9.58 -13.34 -5.46
C GLY A 206 9.68 -14.41 -4.36
N GLY A 207 10.90 -14.78 -3.94
CA GLY A 207 11.12 -15.82 -2.93
C GLY A 207 10.80 -15.40 -1.48
N GLY A 208 10.91 -14.12 -1.15
CA GLY A 208 10.61 -13.58 0.19
C GLY A 208 11.00 -12.10 0.32
N PHE A 209 10.49 -11.43 1.36
CA PHE A 209 10.86 -10.05 1.69
C PHE A 209 12.36 -9.92 2.01
N PRO A 210 12.93 -8.69 2.01
CA PRO A 210 14.32 -8.47 2.37
C PRO A 210 14.61 -8.97 3.79
N ARG A 211 15.88 -9.22 4.13
CA ARG A 211 16.26 -9.65 5.50
C ARG A 211 15.92 -8.60 6.55
N LYS A 212 15.91 -7.34 6.15
CA LYS A 212 15.60 -6.19 6.98
C LYS A 212 15.09 -5.09 6.07
N TRP A 213 14.00 -4.41 6.42
CA TRP A 213 13.48 -3.30 5.61
C TRP A 213 12.76 -2.27 6.46
N TYR A 214 12.59 -1.08 5.88
CA TYR A 214 11.75 -0.03 6.39
C TYR A 214 10.94 0.57 5.25
N TRP A 215 9.78 1.12 5.58
CA TRP A 215 8.88 1.73 4.62
C TRP A 215 8.09 2.87 5.26
N ILE A 216 7.86 3.92 4.47
CA ILE A 216 7.12 5.13 4.80
C ILE A 216 6.22 5.43 3.61
N GLN A 217 4.92 5.62 3.87
CA GLN A 217 3.99 6.04 2.83
C GLN A 217 2.95 6.99 3.38
N CYS A 218 2.66 8.06 2.63
CA CYS A 218 1.69 9.05 3.06
C CYS A 218 1.12 9.80 1.87
N ASN A 219 -0.21 9.90 1.81
CA ASN A 219 -0.93 10.69 0.81
C ASN A 219 -1.89 11.71 1.46
N VAL A 220 -1.80 11.89 2.77
CA VAL A 220 -2.65 12.80 3.54
C VAL A 220 -1.73 13.82 4.19
N PHE A 221 -1.70 15.04 3.68
CA PHE A 221 -0.84 16.10 4.18
C PHE A 221 -1.65 17.36 4.52
N SER A 222 -1.12 18.10 5.48
CA SER A 222 -1.61 19.41 5.90
C SER A 222 -0.53 20.47 5.66
N GLY A 223 -0.95 21.73 5.54
CA GLY A 223 -0.03 22.87 5.35
C GLY A 223 0.34 23.16 3.89
N VAL A 224 -0.25 22.46 2.93
CA VAL A 224 0.05 22.62 1.50
C VAL A 224 -1.22 22.65 0.65
N SER A 225 -1.16 23.36 -0.48
CA SER A 225 -2.22 23.35 -1.49
C SER A 225 -1.94 22.26 -2.53
N GLY A 226 -2.86 21.32 -2.70
CA GLY A 226 -2.74 20.26 -3.70
C GLY A 226 -2.42 18.88 -3.13
N GLU A 227 -2.43 17.87 -4.00
CA GLU A 227 -2.21 16.48 -3.64
C GLU A 227 -0.72 16.15 -3.57
N VAL A 228 -0.28 15.68 -2.40
CA VAL A 228 1.07 15.17 -2.17
C VAL A 228 1.00 13.66 -1.96
N ALA A 229 1.87 12.92 -2.65
CA ALA A 229 2.09 11.51 -2.37
C ALA A 229 3.56 11.24 -2.08
N LEU A 230 3.82 10.57 -0.96
CA LEU A 230 5.14 10.15 -0.53
C LEU A 230 5.19 8.63 -0.47
N THR A 231 6.26 8.06 -1.04
CA THR A 231 6.68 6.68 -0.80
C THR A 231 8.18 6.67 -0.60
N ALA A 232 8.65 6.12 0.52
CA ALA A 232 10.06 5.94 0.79
C ALA A 232 10.30 4.57 1.41
N ALA A 233 11.31 3.85 0.95
CA ALA A 233 11.59 2.52 1.44
C ALA A 233 13.06 2.16 1.23
N GLY A 234 13.53 1.20 2.02
CA GLY A 234 14.83 0.59 1.81
C GLY A 234 14.91 -0.77 2.48
N GLY A 235 15.82 -1.61 2.00
CA GLY A 235 15.90 -2.98 2.48
C GLY A 235 17.24 -3.63 2.22
N LEU A 236 17.66 -4.50 3.14
CA LEU A 236 18.81 -5.37 2.99
C LEU A 236 18.40 -6.61 2.19
N ARG A 237 18.58 -6.54 0.88
CA ARG A 237 18.22 -7.63 -0.05
C ARG A 237 19.45 -8.40 -0.49
N LYS A 238 19.23 -9.66 -0.88
CA LYS A 238 20.25 -10.52 -1.48
C LYS A 238 20.30 -10.25 -2.99
N ILE A 239 21.49 -10.21 -3.57
CA ILE A 239 21.68 -10.06 -5.02
C ILE A 239 22.52 -11.19 -5.59
N GLY A 240 22.05 -11.76 -6.71
CA GLY A 240 22.73 -12.85 -7.40
C GLY A 240 22.67 -14.20 -6.68
N LEU A 241 23.52 -15.13 -7.13
CA LEU A 241 23.52 -16.54 -6.68
C LEU A 241 24.37 -16.79 -5.42
N GLY A 242 25.19 -15.81 -4.99
CA GLY A 242 26.05 -15.90 -3.80
C GLY A 242 25.49 -15.13 -2.59
N ASP A 243 26.21 -15.10 -1.47
CA ASP A 243 25.80 -14.36 -0.26
C ASP A 243 26.17 -12.87 -0.28
N THR A 244 25.88 -12.21 -1.40
CA THR A 244 26.05 -10.77 -1.55
C THR A 244 24.76 -10.05 -1.20
N TYR A 245 24.87 -9.01 -0.37
CA TYR A 245 23.74 -8.18 0.05
C TYR A 245 24.00 -6.73 -0.30
N GLU A 246 22.92 -6.03 -0.60
CA GLU A 246 22.93 -4.58 -0.78
C GLU A 246 21.76 -3.94 -0.01
N SER A 247 21.88 -2.65 0.24
CA SER A 247 20.87 -1.84 0.92
C SER A 247 20.38 -0.71 0.01
N PRO A 248 19.62 -1.03 -1.06
CA PRO A 248 18.94 -0.01 -1.83
C PRO A 248 17.98 0.77 -0.93
N SER A 249 17.84 2.05 -1.24
CA SER A 249 16.89 2.94 -0.61
C SER A 249 16.40 3.94 -1.66
N LEU A 250 15.15 4.33 -1.56
CA LEU A 250 14.53 5.30 -2.46
C LEU A 250 13.53 6.19 -1.75
N ILE A 251 13.32 7.37 -2.35
CA ILE A 251 12.27 8.32 -1.99
C ILE A 251 11.61 8.79 -3.28
N GLY A 252 10.29 8.65 -3.36
CA GLY A 252 9.46 9.21 -4.43
C GLY A 252 8.47 10.21 -3.83
N VAL A 253 8.48 11.43 -4.34
CA VAL A 253 7.55 12.49 -3.94
C VAL A 253 6.80 12.98 -5.17
N HIS A 254 5.48 13.00 -5.10
CA HIS A 254 4.63 13.66 -6.11
C HIS A 254 4.03 14.92 -5.52
N TYR A 255 4.16 16.03 -6.23
CA TYR A 255 3.54 17.30 -5.88
C TYR A 255 3.28 18.12 -7.15
N GLU A 256 2.07 18.67 -7.26
CA GLU A 256 1.61 19.44 -8.44
C GLU A 256 1.86 18.74 -9.79
N GLY A 257 1.67 17.42 -9.84
CA GLY A 257 1.87 16.63 -11.07
C GLY A 257 3.32 16.29 -11.42
N THR A 258 4.29 16.78 -10.64
CA THR A 258 5.72 16.52 -10.81
C THR A 258 6.18 15.39 -9.90
N PHE A 259 6.99 14.47 -10.44
CA PHE A 259 7.63 13.40 -9.69
C PHE A 259 9.09 13.73 -9.37
N PHE A 260 9.41 13.76 -8.08
CA PHE A 260 10.76 13.94 -7.56
C PHE A 260 11.27 12.58 -7.08
N GLU A 261 12.16 11.99 -7.87
CA GLU A 261 12.78 10.70 -7.57
C GLU A 261 14.19 10.87 -6.96
N PHE A 262 14.43 10.14 -5.88
CA PHE A 262 15.73 10.00 -5.23
C PHE A 262 16.05 8.51 -5.12
N VAL A 263 17.03 8.07 -5.90
CA VAL A 263 17.40 6.67 -6.08
C VAL A 263 18.92 6.57 -6.28
N PRO A 264 19.55 5.41 -6.00
CA PRO A 264 21.00 5.26 -5.99
C PRO A 264 21.72 5.57 -7.32
N TRP A 265 20.99 5.54 -8.45
CA TRP A 265 21.54 5.78 -9.79
C TRP A 265 21.41 7.23 -10.27
N THR A 266 20.57 8.06 -9.64
CA THR A 266 20.44 9.50 -9.95
C THR A 266 20.92 10.41 -8.83
N GLY A 267 21.23 9.84 -7.67
CA GLY A 267 21.52 10.57 -6.45
C GLY A 267 21.95 9.70 -5.29
N THR A 268 21.79 10.22 -4.08
CA THR A 268 22.07 9.51 -2.82
C THR A 268 20.83 9.51 -1.94
N VAL A 269 20.63 8.43 -1.19
CA VAL A 269 19.59 8.34 -0.16
C VAL A 269 20.25 7.87 1.12
N SER A 270 19.99 8.60 2.21
CA SER A 270 20.48 8.26 3.54
C SER A 270 19.30 7.99 4.47
N TRP A 271 19.51 7.10 5.44
CA TRP A 271 18.50 6.71 6.41
C TRP A 271 19.10 6.55 7.80
N ASP A 272 18.26 6.78 8.79
CA ASP A 272 18.49 6.53 10.22
C ASP A 272 17.16 6.06 10.82
N ILE A 273 17.02 4.75 10.99
CA ILE A 273 15.77 4.09 11.36
C ILE A 273 15.95 3.40 12.71
N SER A 274 15.10 3.73 13.68
CA SER A 274 15.08 3.05 14.97
C SER A 274 14.44 1.66 14.86
N PRO A 275 14.70 0.73 15.82
CA PRO A 275 13.97 -0.54 15.88
C PRO A 275 12.45 -0.39 15.86
N TRP A 276 11.94 0.72 16.40
CA TRP A 276 10.57 1.18 16.26
C TRP A 276 10.46 2.67 16.65
N GLY A 277 9.46 3.37 16.15
CA GLY A 277 9.06 4.69 16.67
C GLY A 277 9.69 5.91 15.99
N HIS A 278 10.76 5.73 15.21
CA HIS A 278 11.43 6.83 14.50
C HIS A 278 12.05 6.39 13.18
N TRP A 279 11.75 7.17 12.13
CA TRP A 279 12.28 7.04 10.78
C TRP A 279 12.79 8.39 10.32
N LYS A 280 14.05 8.47 9.94
CA LYS A 280 14.62 9.65 9.30
C LYS A 280 15.27 9.27 7.99
N MET A 281 14.94 10.00 6.94
CA MET A 281 15.50 9.80 5.61
C MET A 281 15.86 11.14 4.97
N SER A 282 16.90 11.14 4.14
CA SER A 282 17.20 12.25 3.25
C SER A 282 17.60 11.74 1.88
N GLY A 283 17.28 12.51 0.85
CA GLY A 283 17.62 12.21 -0.54
C GLY A 283 18.21 13.43 -1.22
N GLU A 284 19.19 13.22 -2.08
CA GLU A 284 19.80 14.26 -2.89
C GLU A 284 19.98 13.77 -4.32
N ASN A 285 19.55 14.56 -5.30
CA ASN A 285 19.91 14.36 -6.69
C ASN A 285 20.60 15.62 -7.25
N LYS A 286 20.80 15.71 -8.57
CA LYS A 286 21.49 16.85 -9.20
C LYS A 286 20.84 18.20 -8.87
N THR A 287 19.51 18.24 -8.75
CA THR A 287 18.72 19.47 -8.73
C THR A 287 17.92 19.67 -7.45
N HIS A 288 17.69 18.62 -6.66
CA HIS A 288 16.79 18.63 -5.51
C HIS A 288 17.37 17.95 -4.28
N LEU A 289 16.86 18.35 -3.11
CA LEU A 289 17.11 17.78 -1.79
C LEU A 289 15.77 17.48 -1.13
N VAL A 290 15.64 16.34 -0.46
CA VAL A 290 14.47 15.98 0.34
C VAL A 290 14.90 15.54 1.74
N GLU A 291 14.14 15.92 2.75
CA GLU A 291 14.27 15.43 4.12
C GLU A 291 12.91 14.96 4.64
N ILE A 292 12.92 13.81 5.30
CA ILE A 292 11.75 13.18 5.89
C ILE A 292 12.10 12.81 7.32
N GLU A 293 11.21 13.17 8.24
CA GLU A 293 11.25 12.69 9.62
C GLU A 293 9.85 12.25 10.03
N ALA A 294 9.75 11.03 10.54
CA ALA A 294 8.51 10.45 10.96
C ALA A 294 8.65 9.71 12.29
N THR A 295 7.61 9.77 13.11
CA THR A 295 7.56 9.15 14.43
C THR A 295 6.21 8.52 14.68
N THR A 296 6.18 7.59 15.63
CA THR A 296 4.93 7.08 16.18
C THR A 296 5.11 6.69 17.63
N THR A 297 4.07 6.92 18.43
CA THR A 297 3.97 6.40 19.80
C THR A 297 3.11 5.14 19.88
N GLU A 298 2.46 4.75 18.78
CA GLU A 298 1.66 3.55 18.72
C GLU A 298 2.53 2.30 18.86
N LEU A 299 1.96 1.25 19.45
CA LEU A 299 2.66 -0.02 19.60
C LEU A 299 2.94 -0.69 18.25
N GLY A 300 2.23 -0.33 17.18
CA GLY A 300 2.26 -0.98 15.88
C GLY A 300 1.58 -2.34 15.88
N THR A 301 1.22 -2.81 14.69
CA THR A 301 0.59 -4.11 14.49
C THR A 301 1.60 -5.07 13.89
N THR A 302 1.68 -6.27 14.46
CA THR A 302 2.53 -7.32 13.94
C THR A 302 1.85 -8.02 12.78
N LEU A 303 2.47 -7.97 11.60
CA LEU A 303 2.00 -8.64 10.39
C LEU A 303 2.90 -9.83 10.05
N ARG A 304 2.32 -10.83 9.37
CA ARG A 304 3.09 -11.92 8.80
C ARG A 304 3.61 -11.53 7.42
N ALA A 305 4.89 -11.77 7.17
CA ALA A 305 5.53 -11.56 5.89
C ALA A 305 6.23 -12.85 5.43
N PRO A 306 6.21 -13.17 4.12
CA PRO A 306 7.04 -14.24 3.55
C PRO A 306 8.53 -13.94 3.74
N THR A 307 9.26 -14.87 4.34
CA THR A 307 10.72 -14.82 4.51
C THR A 307 11.34 -16.02 3.81
N ILE A 308 12.58 -15.87 3.34
CA ILE A 308 13.31 -16.96 2.69
C ILE A 308 13.57 -18.09 3.70
N GLU A 309 13.95 -17.74 4.92
CA GLU A 309 14.41 -18.71 5.91
C GLU A 309 13.27 -19.43 6.66
N ALA A 310 12.13 -18.76 6.90
CA ALA A 310 11.08 -19.30 7.77
C ALA A 310 9.68 -19.31 7.11
N GLY A 311 9.58 -18.96 5.83
CA GLY A 311 8.29 -18.82 5.15
C GLY A 311 7.47 -17.68 5.74
N LEU A 312 6.15 -17.82 5.78
CA LEU A 312 5.24 -16.79 6.27
C LEU A 312 5.27 -16.71 7.80
N VAL A 313 5.94 -15.69 8.36
CA VAL A 313 6.14 -15.54 9.81
C VAL A 313 5.87 -14.10 10.29
N PRO A 314 5.57 -13.88 11.58
CA PRO A 314 5.47 -12.53 12.16
C PRO A 314 6.83 -11.82 12.08
N ALA A 315 7.05 -11.08 10.99
CA ALA A 315 8.33 -10.45 10.66
C ALA A 315 8.16 -8.99 10.25
N CYS A 316 6.94 -8.45 10.32
CA CYS A 316 6.63 -7.09 9.92
C CYS A 316 5.90 -6.39 11.06
N LYS A 317 6.17 -5.11 11.24
CA LYS A 317 5.52 -4.26 12.21
C LYS A 317 5.12 -2.95 11.54
N ASP A 318 3.82 -2.68 11.49
CA ASP A 318 3.24 -1.55 10.76
C ASP A 318 2.39 -0.63 11.65
N THR A 319 2.18 0.60 11.20
CA THR A 319 1.15 1.50 11.73
C THR A 319 0.72 2.46 10.65
N CYS A 320 -0.52 2.95 10.70
CA CYS A 320 -1.01 4.06 9.87
C CYS A 320 -1.17 5.38 10.66
N TYR A 321 -0.68 5.41 11.91
CA TYR A 321 -0.77 6.54 12.84
C TYR A 321 0.63 7.11 13.12
N GLY A 322 1.30 7.51 12.06
CA GLY A 322 2.59 8.19 12.12
C GLY A 322 2.45 9.69 11.98
N ASP A 323 3.15 10.43 12.83
CA ASP A 323 3.43 11.85 12.60
C ASP A 323 4.61 11.95 11.63
N LEU A 324 4.50 12.81 10.62
CA LEU A 324 5.51 12.95 9.58
C LEU A 324 5.67 14.40 9.17
N ARG A 325 6.91 14.83 8.92
CA ARG A 325 7.24 16.05 8.20
C ARG A 325 8.09 15.72 6.98
N ILE A 326 7.76 16.33 5.86
CA ILE A 326 8.56 16.29 4.64
C ILE A 326 8.93 17.70 4.22
N GLN A 327 10.17 17.87 3.78
CA GLN A 327 10.64 19.10 3.18
C GLN A 327 11.41 18.79 1.89
N LEU A 328 11.12 19.54 0.83
CA LEU A 328 11.71 19.39 -0.51
C LEU A 328 12.24 20.74 -0.97
N TRP A 329 13.47 20.78 -1.47
CA TRP A 329 14.11 21.99 -1.97
C TRP A 329 14.66 21.79 -3.37
N LYS A 330 14.66 22.86 -4.15
CA LYS A 330 15.57 23.04 -5.28
C LYS A 330 16.95 23.42 -4.75
N LYS A 331 18.00 22.80 -5.26
CA LYS A 331 19.39 23.07 -4.86
C LYS A 331 19.91 24.39 -5.44
N LYS A 332 20.81 25.02 -4.70
CA LYS A 332 21.69 26.08 -5.20
C LYS A 332 22.84 25.48 -6.02
N GLN A 333 23.58 26.33 -6.73
CA GLN A 333 24.76 25.92 -7.51
C GLN A 333 25.87 25.29 -6.65
N ASP A 334 25.98 25.68 -5.38
CA ASP A 334 26.92 25.12 -4.40
C ASP A 334 26.44 23.80 -3.76
N GLY A 335 25.27 23.29 -4.18
CA GLY A 335 24.66 22.07 -3.64
C GLY A 335 23.81 22.28 -2.37
N ALA A 336 23.82 23.47 -1.75
CA ALA A 336 23.05 23.73 -0.55
C ALA A 336 21.54 23.85 -0.82
N LYS A 337 20.74 23.79 0.26
CA LYS A 337 19.29 24.06 0.22
C LYS A 337 19.02 25.45 -0.38
N GLY A 338 18.27 25.47 -1.47
CA GLY A 338 17.84 26.68 -2.17
C GLY A 338 16.38 27.00 -1.88
N GLU A 339 15.59 27.08 -2.95
CA GLU A 339 14.16 27.38 -2.89
C GLU A 339 13.39 26.19 -2.30
N MET A 340 12.55 26.46 -1.29
CA MET A 340 11.64 25.46 -0.74
C MET A 340 10.49 25.20 -1.73
N ILE A 341 10.32 23.95 -2.14
CA ILE A 341 9.23 23.50 -3.01
C ILE A 341 8.06 22.98 -2.16
N LEU A 342 8.36 22.23 -1.09
CA LEU A 342 7.36 21.60 -0.23
C LEU A 342 7.82 21.64 1.22
N ASP A 343 6.92 22.01 2.13
CA ASP A 343 7.06 21.80 3.58
C ASP A 343 5.69 21.38 4.10
N ALA A 344 5.52 20.09 4.39
CA ALA A 344 4.22 19.51 4.70
C ALA A 344 4.32 18.57 5.91
N THR A 345 3.21 18.47 6.65
CA THR A 345 3.10 17.55 7.78
C THR A 345 1.89 16.64 7.66
N SER A 346 1.97 15.46 8.27
CA SER A 346 0.89 14.49 8.38
C SER A 346 0.85 13.90 9.78
N ASN A 347 -0.32 13.44 10.20
CA ASN A 347 -0.51 12.55 11.36
C ASN A 347 -1.14 11.20 10.94
N MET A 348 -1.05 10.86 9.65
CA MET A 348 -1.59 9.64 9.04
C MET A 348 -0.53 8.96 8.16
N ALA A 349 0.75 9.14 8.47
CA ALA A 349 1.80 8.42 7.77
C ALA A 349 1.73 6.94 8.13
N ALA A 350 1.84 6.09 7.11
CA ALA A 350 2.03 4.67 7.33
C ALA A 350 3.52 4.38 7.44
N LEU A 351 3.90 3.71 8.52
CA LEU A 351 5.29 3.49 8.92
C LEU A 351 5.48 2.01 9.23
N GLU A 352 6.55 1.44 8.67
CA GLU A 352 6.82 0.02 8.79
C GLU A 352 8.31 -0.24 9.00
N VAL A 353 8.59 -1.25 9.82
CA VAL A 353 9.86 -1.97 9.83
C VAL A 353 9.58 -3.46 9.73
N GLY A 354 10.47 -4.19 9.07
CA GLY A 354 10.37 -5.64 9.07
C GLY A 354 11.69 -6.36 8.87
N GLY A 355 11.59 -7.67 8.88
CA GLY A 355 12.70 -8.61 8.94
C GLY A 355 13.37 -8.52 10.30
N GLY A 356 14.69 -8.61 10.29
CA GLY A 356 15.50 -8.43 11.48
C GLY A 356 16.65 -9.42 11.57
N PRO A 357 17.23 -9.56 12.77
CA PRO A 357 16.83 -8.89 14.02
C PRO A 357 17.12 -7.37 14.04
N TRP A 358 16.26 -6.60 14.71
CA TRP A 358 16.38 -5.16 14.96
C TRP A 358 16.93 -4.88 16.38
N PHE A 359 18.21 -5.18 16.62
CA PHE A 359 18.82 -4.94 17.94
C PHE A 359 19.17 -3.46 18.18
N ASN A 360 19.53 -2.75 17.12
CA ASN A 360 19.96 -1.36 17.13
C ASN A 360 19.32 -0.61 15.96
N GLY A 361 19.38 0.72 16.02
CA GLY A 361 19.04 1.57 14.88
C GLY A 361 19.88 1.20 13.64
N TRP A 362 19.29 1.38 12.47
CA TRP A 362 19.93 1.14 11.18
C TRP A 362 20.20 2.46 10.49
N LYS A 363 21.48 2.80 10.37
CA LYS A 363 21.93 3.98 9.63
C LYS A 363 22.68 3.56 8.37
N GLY A 364 22.52 4.32 7.31
CA GLY A 364 23.27 4.09 6.09
C GLY A 364 23.02 5.16 5.04
N THR A 365 23.84 5.11 4.01
CA THR A 365 23.69 5.89 2.79
C THR A 365 23.88 4.94 1.62
N THR A 366 23.08 5.09 0.57
CA THR A 366 23.21 4.29 -0.65
C THR A 366 24.60 4.48 -1.23
N VAL A 367 25.33 3.38 -1.43
CA VAL A 367 26.65 3.41 -2.08
C VAL A 367 26.44 3.47 -3.58
N VAL A 368 27.05 4.47 -4.23
CA VAL A 368 27.12 4.57 -5.69
C VAL A 368 27.99 3.40 -6.18
N ASN A 369 27.36 2.30 -6.57
CA ASN A 369 28.08 1.20 -7.22
C ASN A 369 28.21 1.56 -8.71
N GLU A 370 29.38 2.01 -9.14
CA GLU A 370 29.61 2.48 -10.52
C GLU A 370 29.24 1.42 -11.58
N VAL A 371 29.44 0.13 -11.29
CA VAL A 371 29.08 -0.96 -12.21
C VAL A 371 27.57 -1.09 -12.34
N VAL A 372 26.84 -1.08 -11.22
CA VAL A 372 25.37 -1.15 -11.22
C VAL A 372 24.77 0.14 -11.79
N ASN A 373 25.33 1.31 -11.49
CA ASN A 373 24.82 2.59 -11.95
C ASN A 373 25.01 2.81 -13.45
N ASN A 374 26.12 2.36 -14.03
CA ASN A 374 26.30 2.40 -15.49
C ASN A 374 25.31 1.47 -16.23
N ILE A 375 24.91 0.37 -15.59
CA ILE A 375 23.97 -0.61 -16.15
C ILE A 375 22.51 -0.18 -15.93
N VAL A 376 22.12 0.24 -14.71
CA VAL A 376 20.76 0.69 -14.36
C VAL A 376 20.43 2.04 -15.00
N GLY A 377 21.39 2.96 -15.03
CA GLY A 377 21.22 4.30 -15.58
C GLY A 377 21.11 4.34 -17.11
N THR A 378 21.43 3.24 -17.80
CA THR A 378 21.21 3.10 -19.24
C THR A 378 19.80 2.53 -19.46
N PRO A 379 18.89 3.27 -20.13
CA PRO A 379 17.56 2.75 -20.44
C PRO A 379 17.68 1.54 -21.37
N ILE A 380 17.37 0.35 -20.86
CA ILE A 380 17.25 -0.86 -21.67
C ILE A 380 15.77 -1.13 -21.89
N ASP A 381 15.40 -1.43 -23.13
CA ASP A 381 14.07 -1.95 -23.44
C ASP A 381 13.96 -3.38 -22.90
N VAL A 382 13.40 -3.50 -21.70
CA VAL A 382 13.15 -4.80 -21.04
C VAL A 382 12.33 -5.73 -21.93
N GLU A 383 11.48 -5.21 -22.81
CA GLU A 383 10.65 -6.03 -23.70
C GLU A 383 11.48 -6.81 -24.71
N SER A 384 12.62 -6.26 -25.12
CA SER A 384 13.58 -6.95 -25.99
C SER A 384 14.29 -8.12 -25.31
N LEU A 385 14.28 -8.19 -23.97
CA LEU A 385 14.90 -9.27 -23.19
C LEU A 385 13.94 -10.43 -22.89
N ILE A 386 12.63 -10.21 -23.02
CA ILE A 386 11.57 -11.22 -22.78
C ILE A 386 11.72 -12.51 -23.60
N PRO A 387 12.20 -12.50 -24.87
CA PRO A 387 12.37 -13.74 -25.65
C PRO A 387 13.48 -14.67 -25.14
N ILE A 388 14.31 -14.23 -24.19
CA ILE A 388 15.44 -15.00 -23.66
C ILE A 388 14.98 -15.77 -22.41
N PRO A 389 14.81 -17.12 -22.48
CA PRO A 389 14.09 -17.87 -21.45
C PRO A 389 14.63 -17.74 -20.02
N PHE A 390 15.94 -17.55 -19.86
CA PHE A 390 16.61 -17.41 -18.55
C PHE A 390 16.64 -15.97 -18.02
N LEU A 391 16.30 -14.98 -18.84
CA LEU A 391 16.08 -13.58 -18.42
C LEU A 391 14.59 -13.28 -18.26
N LYS A 392 13.72 -14.23 -18.62
CA LYS A 392 12.28 -14.10 -18.41
C LYS A 392 12.03 -14.05 -16.90
N PRO A 393 11.34 -13.03 -16.40
CA PRO A 393 11.22 -12.86 -14.97
C PRO A 393 10.03 -13.68 -14.48
N PRO A 394 10.08 -14.16 -13.24
CA PRO A 394 9.09 -15.07 -12.71
C PRO A 394 7.80 -14.27 -12.57
N GLY A 395 6.79 -14.61 -13.36
CA GLY A 395 5.79 -13.59 -13.63
C GLY A 395 5.09 -13.69 -14.96
N LEU A 396 5.88 -13.77 -16.03
CA LEU A 396 5.41 -13.51 -17.39
C LEU A 396 5.07 -14.77 -18.17
#